data_AF-A0A7W3XZ59-F1
#
_entry.id   AF-A0A7W3XZ59-F1
#
_cell.length_a   1.000
_cell.length_b   1.000
_cell.length_c   1.000
_cell.angle_alpha   90.00
_cell.angle_beta   90.00
_cell.angle_gamma   90.00
#
_symmetry.space_group_name_H-M   'P 1'
#
loop_
_entity.id
_entity.type
_entity.pdbx_description
1 polymer ?
#
loop_
_entity_poly.entity_id
_entity_poly.type
_entity_poly.pdbx_seq_one_letter_code
_entity_poly.pdbx_strand_id
1 'polypeptide(L)'
;MSQRKSTAGGGGKPETRLAMVRRARRINRELAEVFDYAHPELDFRNPFELLVATVLSAQTTDLRVNRTTPALFAAYPDPASMAAADPEKLEELIRPTGFFRNKAKSLLGLSAMLRDEFGGEVPGRLEDLVRLPGVGRKTAFVVLGNAFGVPGLTVDTHFGRLVRRWRLTDSTDPDRVEAEIAEIIPKKEWTDYSHRVIFHGRRICHARKPACGACPITHLCPAYGEGETDPEKARKLLKYEMAGTPERHAAGGRPPAESADTGGPGHG
;
A
#
# COMPACT_ATOMS: atom_id res chain seq x y z
N MET A 1 -43.13 -18.64 -7.89
CA MET A 1 -42.84 -17.19 -8.05
C MET A 1 -43.13 -16.50 -6.73
N SER A 2 -42.10 -16.22 -5.91
CA SER A 2 -42.26 -15.47 -4.66
C SER A 2 -41.16 -14.41 -4.62
N GLN A 3 -41.56 -13.17 -4.92
CA GLN A 3 -40.69 -12.00 -4.83
C GLN A 3 -40.62 -11.58 -3.36
N ARG A 4 -39.43 -11.69 -2.75
CA ARG A 4 -39.15 -11.04 -1.47
C ARG A 4 -38.83 -9.57 -1.74
N LYS A 5 -39.75 -8.68 -1.34
CA LYS A 5 -39.54 -7.23 -1.24
C LYS A 5 -38.37 -6.96 -0.27
N SER A 6 -37.32 -6.29 -0.75
CA SER A 6 -36.30 -5.72 0.13
C SER A 6 -36.82 -4.41 0.71
N THR A 7 -36.99 -4.36 2.02
CA THR A 7 -37.25 -3.13 2.77
C THR A 7 -35.92 -2.44 3.07
N ALA A 8 -35.55 -1.44 2.27
CA ALA A 8 -34.49 -0.49 2.63
C ALA A 8 -35.14 0.73 3.27
N GLY A 9 -34.91 0.90 4.58
CA GLY A 9 -35.36 2.05 5.35
C GLY A 9 -34.43 3.26 5.22
N GLY A 10 -34.99 4.45 5.48
CA GLY A 10 -34.24 5.61 5.96
C GLY A 10 -34.22 6.83 5.05
N GLY A 11 -35.34 7.56 4.94
CA GLY A 11 -35.43 8.89 4.34
C GLY A 11 -34.79 9.99 5.20
N GLY A 12 -33.46 9.95 5.36
CA GLY A 12 -32.67 11.05 5.93
C GLY A 12 -32.18 12.01 4.83
N LYS A 13 -31.95 13.28 5.19
CA LYS A 13 -31.28 14.24 4.28
C LYS A 13 -29.90 13.69 3.88
N PRO A 14 -29.46 13.87 2.61
CA PRO A 14 -28.14 13.44 2.18
C PRO A 14 -27.04 14.09 3.04
N GLU A 15 -26.00 13.32 3.35
CA GLU A 15 -24.84 13.80 4.11
C GLU A 15 -24.19 14.98 3.37
N THR A 16 -23.91 16.08 4.08
CA THR A 16 -23.20 17.21 3.48
C THR A 16 -21.73 16.86 3.23
N ARG A 17 -21.08 17.50 2.25
CA ARG A 17 -19.63 17.30 1.99
C ARG A 17 -18.78 17.50 3.24
N LEU A 18 -19.11 18.50 4.07
CA LEU A 18 -18.39 18.76 5.32
C LEU A 18 -18.54 17.60 6.33
N ALA A 19 -19.75 17.04 6.47
CA ALA A 19 -19.98 15.89 7.34
C ALA A 19 -19.22 14.65 6.84
N MET A 20 -19.24 14.40 5.52
CA MET A 20 -18.46 13.31 4.90
C MET A 20 -16.96 13.47 5.17
N VAL A 21 -16.39 14.66 4.98
CA VAL A 21 -14.97 14.93 5.26
C VAL A 21 -14.64 14.70 6.74
N ARG A 22 -15.50 15.15 7.66
CA ARG A 22 -15.32 14.92 9.11
C ARG A 22 -15.34 13.43 9.44
N ARG A 23 -16.26 12.68 8.83
CA ARG A 23 -16.39 11.22 8.99
C ARG A 23 -15.18 10.49 8.42
N ALA A 24 -14.73 10.83 7.22
CA ALA A 24 -13.53 10.27 6.59
C ALA A 24 -12.28 10.46 7.46
N ARG A 25 -12.09 11.68 7.98
CA ARG A 25 -10.96 11.97 8.89
C ARG A 25 -11.09 11.25 10.23
N ARG A 26 -12.31 11.01 10.71
CA ARG A 26 -12.52 10.20 11.93
C ARG A 26 -12.22 8.72 11.68
N ILE A 27 -12.64 8.18 10.53
CA ILE A 27 -12.25 6.84 10.09
C ILE A 27 -10.73 6.71 10.07
N ASN A 28 -10.00 7.66 9.46
CA ASN A 28 -8.53 7.63 9.46
C ASN A 28 -7.94 7.58 10.88
N ARG A 29 -8.44 8.39 11.82
CA ARG A 29 -7.95 8.39 13.21
C ARG A 29 -8.21 7.06 13.92
N GLU A 30 -9.42 6.52 13.84
CA GLU A 30 -9.74 5.23 14.47
C GLU A 30 -8.96 4.07 13.81
N LEU A 31 -8.72 4.13 12.50
CA LEU A 31 -7.83 3.18 11.83
C LEU A 31 -6.35 3.34 12.22
N ALA A 32 -5.91 4.55 12.59
CA ALA A 32 -4.56 4.78 13.09
C ALA A 32 -4.35 4.15 14.48
N GLU A 33 -5.40 4.07 15.30
CA GLU A 33 -5.36 3.36 16.59
C GLU A 33 -5.37 1.84 16.39
N VAL A 34 -6.12 1.33 15.41
CA VAL A 34 -6.22 -0.11 15.11
C VAL A 34 -4.96 -0.65 14.42
N PHE A 35 -4.36 0.16 13.55
CA PHE A 35 -3.19 -0.20 12.75
C PHE A 35 -2.07 0.83 12.95
N ASP A 36 -1.67 1.03 14.21
CA ASP A 36 -0.54 1.89 14.59
C ASP A 36 0.80 1.39 14.03
N TYR A 37 0.87 0.11 13.67
CA TYR A 37 1.98 -0.56 13.00
C TYR A 37 1.84 -0.62 11.46
N ALA A 38 0.86 0.05 10.84
CA ALA A 38 0.66 -0.04 9.38
C ALA A 38 1.88 0.47 8.59
N HIS A 39 2.53 -0.42 7.85
CA HIS A 39 3.70 -0.14 7.03
C HIS A 39 3.64 -0.98 5.73
N PRO A 40 4.53 -0.76 4.74
CA PRO A 40 4.64 -1.65 3.59
C PRO A 40 4.95 -3.08 4.05
N GLU A 41 4.21 -4.07 3.57
CA GLU A 41 4.43 -5.48 3.94
C GLU A 41 5.61 -6.13 3.18
N LEU A 42 6.31 -5.35 2.35
CA LEU A 42 7.53 -5.75 1.65
C LEU A 42 8.75 -5.50 2.53
N ASP A 43 9.66 -6.48 2.59
CA ASP A 43 10.90 -6.37 3.36
C ASP A 43 11.98 -5.67 2.50
N PHE A 44 12.59 -4.61 3.04
CA PHE A 44 13.64 -3.86 2.36
C PHE A 44 14.55 -3.15 3.38
N ARG A 45 15.80 -2.86 2.98
CA ARG A 45 16.79 -2.14 3.80
C ARG A 45 17.13 -0.75 3.27
N ASN A 46 16.84 -0.50 2.00
CA ASN A 46 17.18 0.74 1.32
C ASN A 46 16.17 1.03 0.16
N PRO A 47 16.21 2.22 -0.45
CA PRO A 47 15.27 2.58 -1.52
C PRO A 47 15.32 1.67 -2.75
N PHE A 48 16.50 1.15 -3.11
CA PHE A 48 16.67 0.25 -4.26
C PHE A 48 15.97 -1.09 -4.03
N GLU A 49 16.14 -1.68 -2.84
CA GLU A 49 15.45 -2.91 -2.47
C GLU A 49 13.92 -2.73 -2.47
N LEU A 50 13.42 -1.61 -1.93
CA LEU A 50 11.98 -1.32 -1.96
C LEU A 50 11.47 -1.20 -3.40
N LEU A 51 12.21 -0.50 -4.27
CA LEU A 51 11.86 -0.35 -5.67
C LEU A 51 11.76 -1.71 -6.38
N VAL A 52 12.80 -2.54 -6.26
CA VAL A 52 12.83 -3.88 -6.85
C VAL A 52 11.72 -4.75 -6.29
N ALA A 53 11.54 -4.79 -4.97
CA ALA A 53 10.48 -5.56 -4.33
C ALA A 53 9.08 -5.12 -4.79
N THR A 54 8.86 -3.82 -4.99
CA THR A 54 7.58 -3.28 -5.47
C THR A 54 7.32 -3.63 -6.94
N VAL A 55 8.35 -3.64 -7.80
CA VAL A 55 8.21 -4.14 -9.19
C VAL A 55 7.89 -5.63 -9.18
N LEU A 56 8.55 -6.41 -8.30
CA LEU A 56 8.29 -7.83 -8.15
C LEU A 56 6.88 -8.13 -7.61
N SER A 57 6.31 -7.27 -6.77
CA SER A 57 4.99 -7.46 -6.14
C SER A 57 3.82 -7.39 -7.13
N ALA A 58 4.05 -6.84 -8.33
CA ALA A 58 3.05 -6.80 -9.38
C ALA A 58 2.50 -8.21 -9.67
N GLN A 59 1.19 -8.39 -9.42
CA GLN A 59 0.46 -9.65 -9.59
C GLN A 59 1.06 -10.85 -8.83
N THR A 60 1.62 -10.61 -7.65
CA THR A 60 2.04 -11.66 -6.72
C THR A 60 1.75 -11.23 -5.28
N THR A 61 2.09 -12.07 -4.31
CA THR A 61 1.89 -11.74 -2.89
C THR A 61 3.17 -11.20 -2.27
N ASP A 62 3.04 -10.29 -1.30
CA ASP A 62 4.18 -9.74 -0.56
C ASP A 62 4.98 -10.86 0.12
N LEU A 63 4.31 -11.88 0.68
CA LEU A 63 4.96 -13.09 1.21
C LEU A 63 5.83 -13.81 0.17
N ARG A 64 5.39 -13.90 -1.09
CA ARG A 64 6.18 -14.54 -2.15
C ARG A 64 7.39 -13.68 -2.49
N VAL A 65 7.23 -12.37 -2.58
CA VAL A 65 8.33 -11.43 -2.82
C VAL A 65 9.37 -11.53 -1.70
N ASN A 66 8.96 -11.45 -0.44
CA ASN A 66 9.86 -11.49 0.72
C ASN A 66 10.60 -12.83 0.86
N ARG A 67 10.07 -13.92 0.29
CA ARG A 67 10.79 -15.21 0.20
C ARG A 67 11.81 -15.25 -0.94
N THR A 68 11.64 -14.41 -1.96
CA THR A 68 12.50 -14.36 -3.14
C THR A 68 13.62 -13.32 -3.01
N THR A 69 13.30 -12.16 -2.42
CA THR A 69 14.23 -11.02 -2.34
C THR A 69 15.52 -11.27 -1.56
N PRO A 70 15.61 -12.11 -0.51
CA PRO A 70 16.86 -12.33 0.20
C PRO A 70 17.97 -12.90 -0.69
N ALA A 71 17.65 -13.93 -1.48
CA ALA A 71 18.61 -14.52 -2.42
C ALA A 71 18.93 -13.56 -3.57
N LEU A 72 17.92 -12.81 -4.06
CA LEU A 72 18.10 -11.82 -5.11
C LEU A 72 19.07 -10.70 -4.68
N PHE A 73 18.87 -10.12 -3.50
CA PHE A 73 19.69 -9.01 -2.99
C PHE A 73 21.05 -9.47 -2.47
N ALA A 74 21.21 -10.75 -2.13
CA ALA A 74 22.53 -11.32 -1.89
C ALA A 74 23.35 -11.43 -3.19
N ALA A 75 22.71 -11.79 -4.30
CA ALA A 75 23.36 -11.90 -5.61
C ALA A 75 23.60 -10.53 -6.26
N TYR A 76 22.65 -9.60 -6.10
CA TYR A 76 22.65 -8.28 -6.73
C TYR A 76 22.28 -7.18 -5.69
N PRO A 77 23.23 -6.77 -4.84
CA PRO A 77 22.97 -5.85 -3.73
C PRO A 77 22.72 -4.39 -4.15
N ASP A 78 23.08 -4.02 -5.38
CA ASP A 78 23.03 -2.64 -5.87
C ASP A 78 22.59 -2.58 -7.35
N PRO A 79 22.25 -1.37 -7.88
CA PRO A 79 21.86 -1.24 -9.28
C PRO A 79 22.94 -1.67 -10.27
N ALA A 80 24.23 -1.45 -9.97
CA ALA A 80 25.29 -1.77 -10.91
C ALA A 80 25.43 -3.29 -11.11
N SER A 81 25.42 -4.05 -10.03
CA SER A 81 25.45 -5.52 -10.03
C SER A 81 24.20 -6.12 -10.66
N MET A 82 23.01 -5.56 -10.39
CA MET A 82 21.76 -6.03 -11.03
C MET A 82 21.73 -5.69 -12.53
N ALA A 83 22.21 -4.52 -12.95
CA ALA A 83 22.30 -4.14 -14.36
C ALA A 83 23.25 -5.05 -15.16
N ALA A 84 24.29 -5.57 -14.52
CA ALA A 84 25.26 -6.50 -15.11
C ALA A 84 24.87 -7.98 -14.95
N ALA A 85 23.69 -8.26 -14.38
CA ALA A 85 23.25 -9.62 -14.14
C ALA A 85 23.07 -10.41 -15.44
N ASP A 86 23.45 -11.69 -15.41
CA ASP A 86 23.06 -12.66 -16.42
C ASP A 86 21.53 -12.80 -16.43
N PRO A 87 20.86 -12.47 -17.55
CA PRO A 87 19.39 -12.50 -17.62
C PRO A 87 18.79 -13.85 -17.23
N GLU A 88 19.43 -14.96 -17.61
CA GLU A 88 18.89 -16.30 -17.33
C GLU A 88 18.91 -16.59 -15.82
N LYS A 89 20.01 -16.26 -15.14
CA LYS A 89 20.14 -16.43 -13.69
C LYS A 89 19.19 -15.53 -12.92
N LEU A 90 19.02 -14.29 -13.36
CA LEU A 90 18.05 -13.37 -12.75
C LEU A 90 16.63 -13.93 -12.91
N GLU A 91 16.26 -14.37 -14.11
CA GLU A 91 14.97 -14.99 -14.38
C GLU A 91 14.68 -16.20 -13.48
N GLU A 92 15.68 -17.06 -13.26
CA GLU A 92 15.55 -18.21 -12.36
C GLU A 92 15.29 -17.79 -10.90
N LEU A 93 16.04 -16.81 -10.38
CA LEU A 93 15.87 -16.29 -9.03
C LEU A 93 14.47 -15.73 -8.80
N ILE A 94 13.93 -14.99 -9.78
CA ILE A 94 12.64 -14.32 -9.64
C ILE A 94 11.46 -15.12 -10.24
N ARG A 95 11.70 -16.29 -10.83
CA ARG A 95 10.67 -17.19 -11.38
C ARG A 95 9.48 -17.41 -10.43
N PRO A 96 9.66 -17.60 -9.11
CA PRO A 96 8.55 -17.80 -8.17
C PRO A 96 7.56 -16.63 -8.09
N THR A 97 7.95 -15.43 -8.55
CA THR A 97 7.10 -14.22 -8.50
C THR A 97 6.10 -14.12 -9.66
N GLY A 98 6.16 -15.02 -10.66
CA GLY A 98 5.31 -14.98 -11.85
C GLY A 98 5.62 -13.80 -12.78
N PHE A 99 5.24 -13.90 -14.07
CA PHE A 99 5.60 -12.92 -15.11
C PHE A 99 7.10 -12.56 -15.14
N PHE A 100 7.94 -13.52 -14.76
CA PHE A 100 9.34 -13.29 -14.40
C PHE A 100 10.18 -12.75 -15.56
N ARG A 101 9.88 -13.09 -16.82
CA ARG A 101 10.60 -12.54 -17.98
C ARG A 101 10.43 -11.02 -18.11
N ASN A 102 9.19 -10.55 -18.01
CA ASN A 102 8.89 -9.11 -18.07
C ASN A 102 9.44 -8.38 -16.84
N LYS A 103 9.38 -9.02 -15.67
CA LYS A 103 9.98 -8.49 -14.45
C LYS A 103 11.51 -8.41 -14.57
N ALA A 104 12.18 -9.45 -15.04
CA ALA A 104 13.63 -9.47 -15.25
C ALA A 104 14.06 -8.38 -16.22
N LYS A 105 13.37 -8.24 -17.37
CA LYS A 105 13.59 -7.12 -18.30
C LYS A 105 13.45 -5.76 -17.62
N SER A 106 12.43 -5.60 -16.77
CA SER A 106 12.21 -4.35 -16.02
C SER A 106 13.32 -4.11 -15.00
N LEU A 107 13.72 -5.13 -14.23
CA LEU A 107 14.78 -5.03 -13.22
C LEU A 107 16.14 -4.71 -13.85
N LEU A 108 16.50 -5.38 -14.95
CA LEU A 108 17.73 -5.06 -15.70
C LEU A 108 17.68 -3.62 -16.22
N GLY A 109 16.56 -3.24 -16.86
CA GLY A 109 16.41 -1.92 -17.46
C GLY A 109 16.39 -0.77 -16.44
N LEU A 110 15.65 -0.92 -15.33
CA LEU A 110 15.65 0.08 -14.26
C LEU A 110 17.01 0.16 -13.60
N SER A 111 17.69 -0.97 -13.36
CA SER A 111 19.00 -0.95 -12.71
C SER A 111 20.06 -0.31 -13.58
N ALA A 112 20.03 -0.58 -14.91
CA ALA A 112 20.89 0.09 -15.88
C ALA A 112 20.64 1.61 -15.92
N MET A 113 19.38 2.04 -15.97
CA MET A 113 19.04 3.46 -15.95
C MET A 113 19.48 4.14 -14.65
N LEU A 114 19.30 3.49 -13.50
CA LEU A 114 19.79 4.00 -12.21
C LEU A 114 21.31 4.19 -12.24
N ARG A 115 22.06 3.18 -12.70
CA ARG A 115 23.53 3.24 -12.83
C ARG A 115 23.97 4.37 -13.78
N ASP A 116 23.36 4.46 -14.96
CA ASP A 116 23.84 5.29 -16.06
C ASP A 116 23.36 6.75 -15.97
N GLU A 117 22.13 6.99 -15.51
CA GLU A 117 21.52 8.33 -15.48
C GLU A 117 21.39 8.93 -14.07
N PHE A 118 21.30 8.10 -13.04
CA PHE A 118 21.03 8.54 -11.65
C PHE A 118 22.17 8.21 -10.67
N GLY A 119 23.37 7.92 -11.19
CA GLY A 119 24.57 7.69 -10.36
C GLY A 119 24.47 6.47 -9.43
N GLY A 120 23.60 5.51 -9.74
CA GLY A 120 23.34 4.33 -8.91
C GLY A 120 22.35 4.57 -7.76
N GLU A 121 21.66 5.71 -7.72
CA GLU A 121 20.70 6.03 -6.66
C GLU A 121 19.26 6.09 -7.17
N VAL A 122 18.30 5.67 -6.34
CA VAL A 122 16.87 5.78 -6.65
C VAL A 122 16.45 7.26 -6.56
N PRO A 123 15.88 7.86 -7.62
CA PRO A 123 15.52 9.27 -7.59
C PRO A 123 14.33 9.55 -6.66
N GLY A 124 14.41 10.65 -5.91
CA GLY A 124 13.36 11.09 -4.97
C GLY A 124 12.22 11.90 -5.59
N ARG A 125 12.01 11.81 -6.92
CA ARG A 125 11.00 12.57 -7.67
C ARG A 125 10.07 11.66 -8.46
N LEU A 126 8.79 12.01 -8.50
CA LEU A 126 7.77 11.23 -9.20
C LEU A 126 8.07 11.13 -10.70
N GLU A 127 8.40 12.26 -11.34
CA GLU A 127 8.65 12.32 -12.79
C GLU A 127 9.83 11.43 -13.20
N ASP A 128 10.83 11.29 -12.34
CA ASP A 128 12.01 10.46 -12.60
C ASP A 128 11.71 8.98 -12.36
N LEU A 129 11.01 8.65 -11.27
CA LEU A 129 10.64 7.27 -10.97
C LEU A 129 9.78 6.65 -12.06
N VAL A 130 8.79 7.37 -12.61
CA VAL A 130 7.91 6.83 -13.65
C VAL A 130 8.60 6.63 -15.01
N ARG A 131 9.82 7.14 -15.19
CA ARG A 131 10.66 6.83 -16.37
C ARG A 131 11.30 5.45 -16.27
N LEU A 132 11.45 4.91 -15.06
CA LEU A 132 12.09 3.62 -14.83
C LEU A 132 11.21 2.47 -15.38
N PRO A 133 11.78 1.52 -16.14
CA PRO A 133 11.05 0.36 -16.63
C PRO A 133 10.33 -0.41 -15.52
N GLY A 134 9.04 -0.68 -15.73
CA GLY A 134 8.20 -1.40 -14.75
C GLY A 134 7.66 -0.55 -13.60
N VAL A 135 7.93 0.76 -13.59
CA VAL A 135 7.48 1.69 -12.55
C VAL A 135 6.36 2.58 -13.07
N GLY A 136 5.14 2.34 -12.60
CA GLY A 136 4.01 3.26 -12.77
C GLY A 136 3.87 4.24 -11.59
N ARG A 137 2.96 5.21 -11.71
CA ARG A 137 2.67 6.21 -10.65
C ARG A 137 2.45 5.58 -9.26
N LYS A 138 1.67 4.50 -9.20
CA LYS A 138 1.42 3.78 -7.94
C LYS A 138 2.72 3.26 -7.31
N THR A 139 3.55 2.58 -8.10
CA THR A 139 4.85 2.06 -7.66
C THR A 139 5.75 3.20 -7.18
N ALA A 140 5.78 4.31 -7.92
CA ALA A 140 6.54 5.49 -7.55
C ALA A 140 6.08 6.06 -6.19
N PHE A 141 4.77 6.19 -5.95
CA PHE A 141 4.27 6.66 -4.65
C PHE A 141 4.56 5.71 -3.49
N VAL A 142 4.58 4.39 -3.71
CA VAL A 142 5.02 3.44 -2.68
C VAL A 142 6.47 3.73 -2.29
N VAL A 143 7.35 3.92 -3.27
CA VAL A 143 8.77 4.22 -3.03
C VAL A 143 8.94 5.58 -2.37
N LEU A 144 8.36 6.64 -2.93
CA LEU A 144 8.43 8.01 -2.41
C LEU A 144 7.93 8.11 -0.97
N GLY A 145 6.78 7.50 -0.66
CA GLY A 145 6.19 7.56 0.67
C GLY A 145 7.04 6.87 1.74
N ASN A 146 7.66 5.74 1.40
CA ASN A 146 8.28 4.85 2.38
C ASN A 146 9.80 4.98 2.47
N ALA A 147 10.46 5.31 1.37
CA ALA A 147 11.91 5.51 1.33
C ALA A 147 12.31 6.98 1.50
N PHE A 148 11.48 7.93 1.06
CA PHE A 148 11.83 9.36 1.02
C PHE A 148 10.91 10.24 1.87
N GLY A 149 9.88 9.67 2.51
CA GLY A 149 8.92 10.44 3.32
C GLY A 149 8.07 11.43 2.50
N VAL A 150 8.03 11.28 1.17
CA VAL A 150 7.25 12.15 0.26
C VAL A 150 5.82 11.62 0.18
N PRO A 151 4.80 12.34 0.69
CA PRO A 151 3.46 11.78 0.81
C PRO A 151 2.79 11.47 -0.53
N GLY A 152 2.16 10.30 -0.63
CA GLY A 152 1.42 9.85 -1.82
C GLY A 152 0.27 8.92 -1.48
N LEU A 153 -0.84 9.03 -2.22
CA LEU A 153 -1.97 8.12 -2.11
C LEU A 153 -1.79 6.97 -3.11
N THR A 154 -1.77 5.73 -2.63
CA THR A 154 -1.61 4.53 -3.47
C THR A 154 -2.96 3.85 -3.69
N VAL A 155 -3.66 4.25 -4.75
CA VAL A 155 -4.98 3.69 -5.07
C VAL A 155 -4.83 2.29 -5.67
N ASP A 156 -5.12 1.28 -4.85
CA ASP A 156 -5.22 -0.12 -5.29
C ASP A 156 -6.65 -0.66 -5.19
N THR A 157 -6.82 -1.96 -5.39
CA THR A 157 -8.14 -2.62 -5.34
C THR A 157 -8.74 -2.64 -3.94
N HIS A 158 -7.93 -2.60 -2.87
CA HIS A 158 -8.39 -2.44 -1.50
C HIS A 158 -8.82 -1.00 -1.26
N PHE A 159 -7.92 -0.05 -1.52
CA PHE A 159 -8.15 1.37 -1.32
C PHE A 159 -9.41 1.83 -2.04
N GLY A 160 -9.47 1.63 -3.35
CA GLY A 160 -10.64 2.03 -4.15
C GLY A 160 -11.93 1.43 -3.61
N ARG A 161 -11.94 0.12 -3.30
CA ARG A 161 -13.14 -0.55 -2.78
C ARG A 161 -13.62 0.09 -1.47
N LEU A 162 -12.69 0.37 -0.56
CA LEU A 162 -13.02 0.85 0.77
C LEU A 162 -13.50 2.30 0.74
N VAL A 163 -12.85 3.18 -0.03
CA VAL A 163 -13.31 4.58 -0.12
C VAL A 163 -14.69 4.70 -0.76
N ARG A 164 -15.06 3.78 -1.67
CA ARG A 164 -16.43 3.64 -2.19
C ARG A 164 -17.41 3.10 -1.16
N ARG A 165 -17.06 2.03 -0.43
CA ARG A 165 -17.88 1.52 0.69
C ARG A 165 -18.13 2.59 1.76
N TRP A 166 -17.13 3.44 2.00
CA TRP A 166 -17.27 4.57 2.92
C TRP A 166 -17.97 5.79 2.32
N ARG A 167 -18.43 5.70 1.06
CA ARG A 167 -19.11 6.77 0.32
C ARG A 167 -18.32 8.08 0.32
N LEU A 168 -17.02 7.98 0.08
CA LEU A 168 -16.12 9.14 -0.07
C LEU A 168 -16.04 9.58 -1.54
N THR A 169 -16.30 8.65 -2.45
CA THR A 169 -16.28 8.80 -3.91
C THR A 169 -17.16 7.71 -4.53
N ASP A 170 -17.73 8.00 -5.70
CA ASP A 170 -18.38 7.00 -6.56
C ASP A 170 -17.46 6.55 -7.72
N SER A 171 -16.29 7.17 -7.86
CA SER A 171 -15.35 6.88 -8.94
C SER A 171 -14.72 5.49 -8.79
N THR A 172 -14.60 4.80 -9.92
CA THR A 172 -13.83 3.56 -10.06
C THR A 172 -12.48 3.77 -10.73
N ASP A 173 -12.28 4.94 -11.35
CA ASP A 173 -11.02 5.32 -11.98
C ASP A 173 -9.96 5.69 -10.92
N PRO A 174 -8.79 5.04 -10.89
CA PRO A 174 -7.79 5.24 -9.84
C PRO A 174 -7.28 6.68 -9.73
N ASP A 175 -7.02 7.34 -10.85
CA ASP A 175 -6.47 8.70 -10.86
C ASP A 175 -7.49 9.72 -10.32
N ARG A 176 -8.76 9.54 -10.69
CA ARG A 176 -9.86 10.34 -10.14
C ARG A 176 -10.08 10.08 -8.65
N VAL A 177 -10.00 8.81 -8.21
CA VAL A 177 -10.07 8.47 -6.79
C VAL A 177 -8.93 9.11 -6.02
N GLU A 178 -7.70 9.09 -6.54
CA GLU A 178 -6.54 9.76 -5.94
C GLU A 178 -6.81 11.25 -5.72
N ALA A 179 -7.25 11.95 -6.77
CA ALA A 179 -7.54 13.39 -6.74
C ALA A 179 -8.66 13.75 -5.74
N GLU A 180 -9.76 13.00 -5.74
CA GLU A 180 -10.90 13.28 -4.85
C GLU A 180 -10.54 13.03 -3.38
N ILE A 181 -9.79 11.95 -3.08
CA ILE A 181 -9.37 11.65 -1.71
C ILE A 181 -8.29 12.63 -1.22
N ALA A 182 -7.44 13.14 -2.12
CA ALA A 182 -6.46 14.17 -1.80
C ALA A 182 -7.10 15.47 -1.27
N GLU A 183 -8.34 15.80 -1.66
CA GLU A 183 -9.10 16.94 -1.12
C GLU A 183 -9.67 16.68 0.29
N ILE A 184 -9.84 15.41 0.66
CA ILE A 184 -10.52 14.99 1.89
C ILE A 184 -9.50 14.79 3.02
N ILE A 185 -8.41 14.07 2.73
CA ILE A 185 -7.38 13.67 3.69
C ILE A 185 -6.19 14.64 3.62
N PRO A 186 -5.70 15.18 4.76
CA PRO A 186 -4.54 16.07 4.76
C PRO A 186 -3.30 15.42 4.14
N LYS A 187 -2.55 16.19 3.34
CA LYS A 187 -1.37 15.70 2.59
C LYS A 187 -0.37 14.90 3.43
N LYS A 188 -0.09 15.36 4.65
CA LYS A 188 0.84 14.69 5.58
C LYS A 188 0.41 13.27 5.98
N GLU A 189 -0.87 12.93 5.84
CA GLU A 189 -1.43 11.62 6.20
C GLU A 189 -1.51 10.66 5.01
N TRP A 190 -1.21 11.09 3.77
CA TRP A 190 -1.53 10.30 2.58
C TRP A 190 -0.92 8.90 2.59
N THR A 191 0.38 8.80 2.87
CA THR A 191 1.08 7.51 2.92
C THR A 191 0.48 6.60 3.99
N ASP A 192 0.35 7.09 5.22
CA ASP A 192 -0.18 6.30 6.34
C ASP A 192 -1.64 5.94 6.14
N TYR A 193 -2.45 6.85 5.59
CA TYR A 193 -3.83 6.59 5.24
C TYR A 193 -3.92 5.46 4.21
N SER A 194 -3.09 5.48 3.17
CA SER A 194 -3.01 4.38 2.21
C SER A 194 -2.69 3.04 2.89
N HIS A 195 -1.69 2.98 3.78
CA HIS A 195 -1.39 1.75 4.51
C HIS A 195 -2.56 1.29 5.38
N ARG A 196 -3.14 2.16 6.19
CA ARG A 196 -4.27 1.84 7.08
C ARG A 196 -5.48 1.33 6.30
N VAL A 197 -5.80 1.94 5.16
CA VAL A 197 -6.91 1.51 4.30
C VAL A 197 -6.60 0.14 3.68
N ILE A 198 -5.40 -0.07 3.15
CA ILE A 198 -5.01 -1.37 2.57
C ILE A 198 -5.05 -2.46 3.65
N PHE A 199 -4.52 -2.20 4.85
CA PHE A 199 -4.57 -3.10 6.00
C PHE A 199 -6.01 -3.45 6.36
N HIS A 200 -6.87 -2.45 6.52
CA HIS A 200 -8.29 -2.67 6.79
C HIS A 200 -8.95 -3.54 5.73
N GLY A 201 -8.63 -3.30 4.44
CA GLY A 201 -9.19 -4.04 3.33
C GLY A 201 -8.65 -5.46 3.18
N ARG A 202 -7.45 -5.76 3.69
CA ARG A 202 -6.82 -7.10 3.70
C ARG A 202 -7.25 -7.94 4.90
N ARG A 203 -7.44 -7.31 6.07
CA ARG A 203 -7.64 -7.96 7.36
C ARG A 203 -9.12 -8.09 7.76
N ILE A 204 -9.95 -7.11 7.39
CA ILE A 204 -11.32 -6.99 7.91
C ILE A 204 -12.35 -6.85 6.77
N CYS A 205 -12.18 -5.84 5.91
CA CYS A 205 -13.17 -5.44 4.90
C CYS A 205 -12.93 -6.16 3.56
N HIS A 206 -13.04 -7.49 3.58
CA HIS A 206 -12.81 -8.37 2.43
C HIS A 206 -13.74 -8.04 1.25
N ALA A 207 -13.26 -8.32 0.03
CA ALA A 207 -14.01 -8.00 -1.19
C ALA A 207 -15.39 -8.69 -1.24
N ARG A 208 -15.44 -10.02 -1.02
CA ARG A 208 -16.66 -10.82 -1.15
C ARG A 208 -17.55 -10.81 0.09
N LYS A 209 -16.97 -10.99 1.27
CA LYS A 209 -17.71 -11.08 2.54
C LYS A 209 -16.96 -10.33 3.65
N PRO A 210 -17.18 -9.01 3.83
CA PRO A 210 -16.51 -8.24 4.87
C PRO A 210 -16.95 -8.69 6.27
N ALA A 211 -16.05 -8.58 7.25
CA ALA A 211 -16.29 -8.95 8.64
C ALA A 211 -16.96 -7.80 9.42
N CYS A 212 -18.15 -7.36 8.98
CA CYS A 212 -18.82 -6.17 9.52
C CYS A 212 -19.04 -6.25 11.04
N GLY A 213 -19.47 -7.38 11.59
CA GLY A 213 -19.72 -7.59 13.03
C GLY A 213 -18.46 -7.53 13.91
N ALA A 214 -17.27 -7.59 13.30
CA ALA A 214 -15.98 -7.48 13.98
C ALA A 214 -15.18 -6.22 13.58
N CYS A 215 -15.79 -5.32 12.81
CA CYS A 215 -15.12 -4.14 12.30
C CYS A 215 -15.10 -3.02 13.37
N PRO A 216 -13.95 -2.36 13.61
CA PRO A 216 -13.82 -1.34 14.67
C PRO A 216 -14.47 0.01 14.31
N ILE A 217 -14.76 0.26 13.03
CA ILE A 217 -15.28 1.54 12.52
C ILE A 217 -16.74 1.46 12.06
N THR A 218 -17.51 0.49 12.57
CA THR A 218 -18.89 0.20 12.11
C THR A 218 -19.84 1.37 12.33
N HIS A 219 -19.71 2.09 13.45
CA HIS A 219 -20.48 3.30 13.77
C HIS A 219 -20.24 4.45 12.80
N LEU A 220 -19.19 4.40 11.99
CA LEU A 220 -18.88 5.41 10.96
C LEU A 220 -19.09 4.91 9.53
N CYS A 221 -19.37 3.62 9.34
CA CYS A 221 -19.35 2.98 8.02
C CYS A 221 -20.74 3.02 7.36
N PRO A 222 -20.94 3.77 6.25
CA PRO A 222 -22.21 3.79 5.52
C PRO A 222 -22.54 2.48 4.79
N ALA A 223 -21.56 1.57 4.67
CA ALA A 223 -21.72 0.24 4.09
C ALA A 223 -21.79 -0.88 5.15
N TYR A 224 -21.98 -0.53 6.43
CA TYR A 224 -22.24 -1.53 7.45
C TYR A 224 -23.47 -2.38 7.05
N GLY A 225 -23.34 -3.70 7.15
CA GLY A 225 -24.38 -4.65 6.73
C GLY A 225 -24.15 -5.30 5.36
N GLU A 226 -23.17 -4.86 4.56
CA GLU A 226 -22.79 -5.56 3.31
C GLU A 226 -22.20 -6.96 3.53
N GLY A 227 -21.74 -7.26 4.75
CA GLY A 227 -21.07 -8.52 5.10
C GLY A 227 -21.67 -9.23 6.30
N GLU A 228 -20.87 -10.08 6.94
CA GLU A 228 -21.28 -10.80 8.14
C GLU A 228 -21.40 -9.83 9.32
N THR A 229 -22.59 -9.70 9.90
CA THR A 229 -22.88 -8.77 11.02
C THR A 229 -22.90 -9.46 12.37
N ASP A 230 -23.05 -10.78 12.41
CA ASP A 230 -22.92 -11.55 13.65
C ASP A 230 -21.47 -11.47 14.16
N PRO A 231 -21.23 -10.96 15.38
CA PRO A 231 -19.85 -10.73 15.86
C PRO A 231 -18.99 -12.00 15.93
N GLU A 232 -19.58 -13.15 16.32
CA GLU A 232 -18.84 -14.40 16.45
C GLU A 232 -18.45 -14.97 15.09
N LYS A 233 -19.37 -14.95 14.13
CA LYS A 233 -19.10 -15.37 12.75
C LYS A 233 -18.17 -14.41 12.04
N ALA A 234 -18.30 -13.10 12.25
CA ALA A 234 -17.45 -12.09 11.65
C ALA A 234 -16.00 -12.22 12.12
N ARG A 235 -15.76 -12.51 13.41
CA ARG A 235 -14.40 -12.75 13.94
C ARG A 235 -13.69 -13.89 13.21
N LYS A 236 -14.41 -14.94 12.82
CA LYS A 236 -13.84 -16.07 12.06
C LYS A 236 -13.42 -15.70 10.63
N LEU A 237 -13.83 -14.54 10.13
CA LEU A 237 -13.44 -14.03 8.82
C LEU A 237 -12.21 -13.12 8.87
N LEU A 238 -11.75 -12.71 10.06
CA LEU A 238 -10.53 -11.92 10.20
C LEU A 238 -9.34 -12.70 9.65
N LYS A 239 -8.31 -11.99 9.18
CA LYS A 239 -7.08 -12.59 8.62
C LYS A 239 -5.84 -12.09 9.36
N TYR A 240 -4.73 -12.81 9.17
CA TYR A 240 -3.41 -12.45 9.67
C TYR A 240 -3.40 -12.31 11.19
N GLU A 241 -2.74 -11.27 11.72
CA GLU A 241 -2.68 -11.00 13.15
C GLU A 241 -4.06 -10.80 13.78
N MET A 242 -5.04 -10.28 13.03
CA MET A 242 -6.43 -10.15 13.50
C MET A 242 -7.15 -11.50 13.67
N ALA A 243 -6.65 -12.56 13.04
CA ALA A 243 -7.13 -13.94 13.22
C ALA A 243 -6.46 -14.66 14.39
N GLY A 244 -5.56 -14.00 15.13
CA GLY A 244 -4.74 -14.61 16.19
C GLY A 244 -3.60 -15.48 15.67
N THR A 245 -3.31 -15.44 14.37
CA THR A 245 -2.19 -16.16 13.75
C THR A 245 -1.10 -15.15 13.41
N PRO A 246 0.04 -15.14 14.12
CA PRO A 246 1.14 -14.24 13.77
C PRO A 246 1.79 -14.72 12.47
N GLU A 247 1.32 -14.23 11.33
CA GLU A 247 2.15 -14.23 10.13
C GLU A 247 3.31 -13.26 10.40
N ARG A 248 4.49 -13.82 10.67
CA ARG A 248 5.71 -13.07 10.98
C ARG A 248 6.10 -12.24 9.76
N HIS A 249 5.70 -10.98 9.73
CA HIS A 249 6.41 -9.96 8.98
C HIS A 249 7.46 -9.38 9.92
N ALA A 250 8.74 -9.58 9.59
CA ALA A 250 9.83 -9.02 10.38
C ALA A 250 9.70 -7.49 10.35
N ALA A 251 9.83 -6.86 11.51
CA ALA A 251 9.90 -5.41 11.62
C ALA A 251 11.08 -4.90 10.76
N GLY A 252 10.78 -4.22 9.64
CA GLY A 252 11.83 -3.80 8.71
C GLY A 252 11.47 -2.65 7.78
N GLY A 253 10.32 -1.97 7.96
CA GLY A 253 9.84 -1.00 6.97
C GLY A 253 10.15 0.47 7.22
N ARG A 254 10.79 0.85 8.33
CA ARG A 254 11.08 2.27 8.61
C ARG A 254 12.54 2.46 8.99
N PRO A 255 13.40 3.08 8.16
CA PRO A 255 14.66 3.60 8.66
C PRO A 255 14.35 4.59 9.79
N PRO A 256 15.14 4.60 10.88
CA PRO A 256 14.98 5.61 11.91
C PRO A 256 15.04 7.00 11.26
N ALA A 257 14.12 7.89 11.65
CA ALA A 257 14.21 9.27 11.24
C ALA A 257 15.55 9.81 11.77
N GLU A 258 16.52 10.03 10.89
CA GLU A 258 17.69 10.83 11.22
C GLU A 258 17.17 12.19 11.67
N SER A 259 17.31 12.45 12.98
CA SER A 259 17.20 13.78 13.52
C SER A 259 18.13 14.67 12.71
N ALA A 260 17.56 15.70 12.07
CA ALA A 260 18.33 16.77 11.48
C ALA A 260 19.21 17.40 12.56
N ASP A 261 20.45 16.92 12.65
CA ASP A 261 21.53 17.59 13.35
C ASP A 261 21.86 18.82 12.52
N THR A 262 21.28 19.95 12.93
CA THR A 262 21.69 21.26 12.43
C THR A 262 22.97 21.62 13.18
N GLY A 263 24.09 21.26 12.56
CA GLY A 263 25.40 21.66 13.02
C GLY A 263 25.50 23.18 13.19
N GLY A 264 26.22 23.59 14.23
CA GLY A 264 26.75 24.92 14.37
C GLY A 264 28.11 24.85 15.06
N PRO A 265 29.24 25.06 14.35
CA PRO A 265 30.51 25.30 15.01
C PRO A 265 30.54 26.75 15.51
N GLY A 266 30.46 26.92 16.83
CA GLY A 266 30.72 28.21 17.48
C GLY A 266 32.19 28.56 17.37
N HIS A 267 32.49 29.70 16.74
CA HIS A 267 33.77 30.38 16.88
C HIS A 267 33.93 30.91 18.32
N GLY A 268 35.11 30.67 18.89
CA GLY A 268 35.62 31.25 20.11
C GLY A 268 37.11 30.97 20.22
#